data_AF-A0A2D9H7I9-F1
#
_entry.id   AF-A0A2D9H7I9-F1
#
_cell.length_a   1.000
_cell.length_b   1.000
_cell.length_c   1.000
_cell.angle_alpha   90.00
_cell.angle_beta   90.00
_cell.angle_gamma   90.00
#
_symmetry.space_group_name_H-M   'P 1'
#
loop_
_entity.id
_entity.type
_entity.pdbx_description
1 polymer ?
#
loop_
_entity_poly.entity_id
_entity_poly.type
_entity_poly.pdbx_seq_one_letter_code
_entity_poly.pdbx_strand_id
1 'polypeptide(L)'
;MTLSPTLTALCAGFEDGAWRSNQLTQDIFDRHLASFALSFTEWSGIDGNTAAMMLRKAAKAVYATKKYGLRGEFGELLLHAAVKDFFDAQPAVSKIHFKDSDNDTVKGFDCVHLVESDGEIELWLGEVKYYKSLSRAITDVVAELKNHVAAGFLRREFIAITNKLDAAWAHTETVKQLLHEHRTLDEIRDRLVIPVMLTYDSGTVAAHSVNDEAYRSALTAEVTAGWTKFAAAIDDDFPVTLHLILVPLASKKQLTNLFHQRLEVWKHL
;
A
#
# COMPACT_ATOMS: atom_id res chain seq x y z
N MET A 1 -0.64 -1.64 -27.32
CA MET A 1 -1.77 -2.26 -26.61
C MET A 1 -1.72 -1.76 -25.18
N THR A 2 -2.72 -1.01 -24.74
CA THR A 2 -2.94 -0.72 -23.32
C THR A 2 -3.64 -1.95 -22.75
N LEU A 3 -2.91 -2.77 -21.98
CA LEU A 3 -3.53 -3.86 -21.24
C LEU A 3 -4.33 -3.26 -20.07
N SER A 4 -5.39 -3.96 -19.67
CA SER A 4 -6.06 -3.73 -18.39
C SER A 4 -5.60 -4.83 -17.43
N PRO A 5 -5.28 -4.53 -16.17
CA PRO A 5 -5.30 -3.20 -15.55
C PRO A 5 -4.12 -2.31 -15.92
N THR A 6 -4.16 -1.03 -15.58
CA THR A 6 -3.02 -0.10 -15.70
C THR A 6 -1.81 -0.57 -14.87
N LEU A 7 -0.61 -0.20 -15.31
CA LEU A 7 0.66 -0.56 -14.66
C LEU A 7 1.46 0.68 -14.26
N THR A 8 1.96 0.67 -13.02
CA THR A 8 3.04 1.53 -12.56
C THR A 8 4.20 0.67 -12.07
N ALA A 9 5.40 0.90 -12.59
CA ALA A 9 6.62 0.27 -12.10
C ALA A 9 7.42 1.30 -11.28
N LEU A 10 7.73 0.96 -10.02
CA LEU A 10 8.47 1.84 -9.10
C LEU A 10 9.85 1.26 -8.81
N CYS A 11 10.86 2.13 -8.74
CA CYS A 11 12.22 1.76 -8.38
C CYS A 11 12.89 2.89 -7.57
N ALA A 12 13.66 2.52 -6.54
CA ALA A 12 14.45 3.46 -5.75
C ALA A 12 15.63 4.09 -6.51
N GLY A 13 16.01 3.51 -7.64
CA GLY A 13 17.19 3.87 -8.41
C GLY A 13 18.50 3.39 -7.76
N PHE A 14 19.61 3.91 -8.28
CA PHE A 14 20.97 3.56 -7.86
C PHE A 14 21.75 4.81 -7.47
N GLU A 15 22.67 4.66 -6.53
CA GLU A 15 23.63 5.68 -6.10
C GLU A 15 24.96 4.98 -5.80
N ASP A 16 26.05 5.49 -6.36
CA ASP A 16 27.41 4.94 -6.23
C ASP A 16 27.49 3.42 -6.45
N GLY A 17 26.81 2.94 -7.49
CA GLY A 17 26.82 1.53 -7.87
C GLY A 17 25.87 0.63 -7.05
N ALA A 18 25.16 1.17 -6.05
CA ALA A 18 24.29 0.41 -5.16
C ALA A 18 22.81 0.78 -5.34
N TRP A 19 21.92 -0.21 -5.27
CA TRP A 19 20.48 0.04 -5.22
C TRP A 19 20.14 0.77 -3.91
N ARG A 20 19.34 1.84 -4.01
CA ARG A 20 19.12 2.84 -2.95
C ARG A 20 18.22 2.36 -1.80
N SER A 21 18.48 1.16 -1.26
CA SER A 21 17.71 0.54 -0.17
C SER A 21 17.68 1.41 1.09
N ASN A 22 18.84 1.98 1.46
CA ASN A 22 18.95 2.81 2.66
C ASN A 22 18.14 4.10 2.54
N GLN A 23 18.25 4.75 1.39
CA GLN A 23 17.55 5.99 1.07
C GLN A 23 16.04 5.75 0.94
N LEU A 24 15.62 4.65 0.29
CA LEU A 24 14.22 4.25 0.24
C LEU A 24 13.64 4.03 1.63
N THR A 25 14.31 3.22 2.47
CA THR A 25 13.86 2.99 3.84
C THR A 25 13.83 4.28 4.66
N GLN A 26 14.75 5.22 4.40
CA GLN A 26 14.77 6.51 5.07
C GLN A 26 13.56 7.34 4.71
N ASP A 27 13.36 7.58 3.42
CA ASP A 27 12.28 8.41 2.91
C ASP A 27 10.91 7.90 3.39
N ILE A 28 10.71 6.58 3.35
CA ILE A 28 9.47 5.97 3.83
C ILE A 28 9.22 6.26 5.32
N PHE A 29 10.24 6.15 6.16
CA PHE A 29 10.07 6.41 7.59
C PHE A 29 9.87 7.90 7.87
N ASP A 30 10.69 8.73 7.24
CA ASP A 30 10.69 10.18 7.41
C ASP A 30 9.34 10.80 7.01
N ARG A 31 8.73 10.33 5.92
CA ARG A 31 7.53 10.97 5.35
C ARG A 31 6.22 10.24 5.62
N HIS A 32 6.25 8.93 5.85
CA HIS A 32 5.02 8.12 5.83
C HIS A 32 4.68 7.42 7.14
N LEU A 33 5.66 7.17 8.02
CA LEU A 33 5.42 6.40 9.25
C LEU A 33 4.30 6.99 10.12
N ALA A 34 4.28 8.32 10.31
CA ALA A 34 3.26 8.98 11.11
C ALA A 34 1.85 8.78 10.52
N SER A 35 1.66 9.13 9.25
CA SER A 35 0.38 8.98 8.56
C SER A 35 -0.08 7.54 8.36
N PHE A 36 0.85 6.58 8.40
CA PHE A 36 0.55 5.16 8.34
C PHE A 36 0.05 4.64 9.69
N ALA A 37 0.62 5.13 10.79
CA ALA A 37 0.45 4.53 12.12
C ALA A 37 -0.54 5.26 13.05
N LEU A 38 -0.83 6.53 12.79
CA LEU A 38 -1.62 7.40 13.67
C LEU A 38 -2.96 7.78 13.03
N SER A 39 -3.92 8.24 13.83
CA SER A 39 -5.19 8.76 13.30
C SER A 39 -4.97 10.07 12.52
N PHE A 40 -5.95 10.47 11.71
CA PHE A 40 -5.86 11.73 10.94
C PHE A 40 -5.59 12.93 11.85
N THR A 41 -6.34 13.08 12.93
CA THR A 41 -6.16 14.15 13.92
C THR A 41 -4.74 14.17 14.48
N GLU A 42 -4.18 12.99 14.76
CA GLU A 42 -2.84 12.88 15.36
C GLU A 42 -1.72 13.23 14.38
N TRP A 43 -1.74 12.72 13.15
CA TRP A 43 -0.64 12.97 12.21
C TRP A 43 -0.75 14.34 11.54
N SER A 44 -1.95 14.84 11.27
CA SER A 44 -2.16 16.18 10.69
C SER A 44 -1.84 17.30 11.68
N GLY A 45 -1.94 17.03 12.99
CA GLY A 45 -1.63 17.97 14.06
C GLY A 45 -0.16 18.00 14.51
N ILE A 46 0.73 17.27 13.84
CA ILE A 46 2.16 17.25 14.20
C ILE A 46 2.79 18.63 13.97
N ASP A 47 3.46 19.14 15.00
CA ASP A 47 4.19 20.39 14.98
C ASP A 47 5.63 20.22 15.52
N GLY A 48 6.39 21.31 15.57
CA GLY A 48 7.78 21.29 16.05
C GLY A 48 7.95 20.82 17.50
N ASN A 49 6.92 20.92 18.35
CA ASN A 49 6.96 20.49 19.75
C ASN A 49 6.60 19.02 19.92
N THR A 50 5.74 18.49 19.05
CA THR A 50 5.16 17.15 19.16
C THR A 50 5.80 16.12 18.22
N ALA A 51 6.54 16.55 17.19
CA ALA A 51 7.12 15.68 16.15
C ALA A 51 7.85 14.46 16.71
N ALA A 52 8.87 14.64 17.56
CA ALA A 52 9.62 13.51 18.10
C ALA A 52 8.76 12.52 18.89
N MET A 53 7.83 13.03 19.72
CA MET A 53 6.90 12.22 20.48
C MET A 53 5.96 11.42 19.57
N MET A 54 5.40 12.05 18.53
CA MET A 54 4.45 11.43 17.62
C MET A 54 5.12 10.41 16.70
N LEU A 55 6.33 10.68 16.20
CA LEU A 55 7.10 9.72 15.42
C LEU A 55 7.49 8.50 16.27
N ARG A 56 7.88 8.70 17.53
CA ARG A 56 8.09 7.60 18.48
C ARG A 56 6.82 6.80 18.73
N LYS A 57 5.68 7.48 18.91
CA LYS A 57 4.37 6.84 19.09
C LYS A 57 4.01 5.97 17.88
N ALA A 58 4.15 6.51 16.67
CA ALA A 58 3.93 5.81 15.42
C ALA A 58 4.82 4.55 15.31
N ALA A 59 6.12 4.70 15.59
CA ALA A 59 7.05 3.58 15.57
C ALA A 59 6.70 2.48 16.58
N LYS A 60 6.30 2.86 17.81
CA LYS A 60 5.85 1.93 18.84
C LYS A 60 4.57 1.20 18.42
N ALA A 61 3.61 1.89 17.80
CA ALA A 61 2.37 1.29 17.33
C ALA A 61 2.64 0.21 16.27
N VAL A 62 3.52 0.50 15.29
CA VAL A 62 3.94 -0.50 14.29
C VAL A 62 4.71 -1.65 14.92
N TYR A 63 5.57 -1.39 15.92
CA TYR A 63 6.34 -2.44 16.60
C TYR A 63 5.46 -3.36 17.46
N ALA A 64 4.40 -2.84 18.07
CA ALA A 64 3.53 -3.57 19.01
C ALA A 64 2.63 -4.61 18.34
N THR A 65 2.51 -4.60 17.02
CA THR A 65 1.64 -5.52 16.29
C THR A 65 2.11 -6.98 16.51
N LYS A 66 1.16 -7.88 16.78
CA LYS A 66 1.45 -9.32 16.99
C LYS A 66 2.14 -9.98 15.78
N LYS A 67 2.07 -9.33 14.61
CA LYS A 67 2.70 -9.74 13.34
C LYS A 67 4.04 -9.07 13.08
N TYR A 68 4.65 -8.35 14.03
CA TYR A 68 5.95 -7.73 13.81
C TYR A 68 7.05 -8.73 13.38
N GLY A 69 6.93 -10.02 13.77
CA GLY A 69 7.77 -11.11 13.27
C GLY A 69 7.48 -11.59 11.83
N LEU A 70 6.40 -11.10 11.22
CA LEU A 70 5.88 -11.45 9.90
C LEU A 70 5.74 -10.19 9.04
N ARG A 71 6.84 -9.79 8.38
CA ARG A 71 7.07 -9.11 7.08
C ARG A 71 5.94 -8.32 6.36
N GLY A 72 4.66 -8.63 6.53
CA GLY A 72 3.52 -8.03 5.82
C GLY A 72 3.36 -6.53 6.05
N GLU A 73 3.62 -6.03 7.27
CA GLU A 73 3.37 -4.62 7.61
C GLU A 73 4.32 -3.64 6.91
N PHE A 74 5.54 -4.06 6.59
CA PHE A 74 6.41 -3.27 5.72
C PHE A 74 5.90 -3.23 4.29
N GLY A 75 5.19 -4.27 3.84
CA GLY A 75 4.43 -4.23 2.60
C GLY A 75 3.30 -3.20 2.67
N GLU A 76 2.50 -3.22 3.73
CA GLU A 76 1.40 -2.27 3.95
C GLU A 76 1.94 -0.81 3.96
N LEU A 77 3.06 -0.58 4.64
CA LEU A 77 3.74 0.72 4.68
C LEU A 77 4.29 1.15 3.31
N LEU A 78 4.87 0.22 2.54
CA LEU A 78 5.33 0.48 1.17
C LEU A 78 4.17 0.85 0.25
N LEU A 79 3.03 0.15 0.36
CA LEU A 79 1.83 0.42 -0.43
C LEU A 79 1.28 1.80 -0.08
N HIS A 80 1.16 2.09 1.22
CA HIS A 80 0.75 3.40 1.73
C HIS A 80 1.61 4.54 1.20
N ALA A 81 2.94 4.37 1.21
CA ALA A 81 3.86 5.35 0.64
C ALA A 81 3.64 5.52 -0.87
N ALA A 82 3.52 4.41 -1.62
CA ALA A 82 3.35 4.44 -3.06
C ALA A 82 2.06 5.15 -3.50
N VAL A 83 0.93 4.84 -2.85
CA VAL A 83 -0.36 5.48 -3.21
C VAL A 83 -0.36 6.98 -2.89
N LYS A 84 0.25 7.37 -1.77
CA LYS A 84 0.40 8.80 -1.41
C LYS A 84 1.28 9.56 -2.38
N ASP A 85 2.43 8.99 -2.74
CA ASP A 85 3.47 9.72 -3.49
C ASP A 85 3.21 9.82 -4.98
N PHE A 86 2.53 8.82 -5.56
CA PHE A 86 2.37 8.71 -7.00
C PHE A 86 0.93 8.86 -7.49
N PHE A 87 -0.05 8.89 -6.57
CA PHE A 87 -1.47 8.93 -6.91
C PHE A 87 -2.25 9.97 -6.08
N ASP A 88 -1.55 10.83 -5.33
CA ASP A 88 -2.14 11.86 -4.47
C ASP A 88 -3.20 11.32 -3.49
N ALA A 89 -3.04 10.06 -3.09
CA ALA A 89 -4.02 9.38 -2.26
C ALA A 89 -3.93 9.85 -0.81
N GLN A 90 -5.03 10.26 -0.22
CA GLN A 90 -5.11 10.64 1.19
C GLN A 90 -5.49 9.43 2.06
N PRO A 91 -4.77 9.15 3.18
CA PRO A 91 -5.12 8.04 4.04
C PRO A 91 -6.45 8.28 4.76
N ALA A 92 -7.42 7.41 4.53
CA ALA A 92 -8.74 7.49 5.15
C ALA A 92 -8.79 6.73 6.49
N VAL A 93 -8.11 5.58 6.57
CA VAL A 93 -8.05 4.74 7.79
C VAL A 93 -6.61 4.30 8.05
N SER A 94 -6.09 4.57 9.25
CA SER A 94 -4.83 3.97 9.72
C SER A 94 -5.11 2.60 10.36
N LYS A 95 -4.77 1.52 9.66
CA LYS A 95 -4.98 0.16 10.19
C LYS A 95 -4.16 -0.14 11.44
N ILE A 96 -2.96 0.41 11.54
CA ILE A 96 -2.09 0.22 12.71
C ILE A 96 -2.72 0.84 13.96
N HIS A 97 -3.34 2.02 13.85
CA HIS A 97 -4.02 2.69 14.97
C HIS A 97 -5.11 1.80 15.61
N PHE A 98 -5.84 1.02 14.79
CA PHE A 98 -6.92 0.15 15.27
C PHE A 98 -6.50 -1.30 15.57
N LYS A 99 -5.25 -1.69 15.30
CA LYS A 99 -4.75 -3.06 15.58
C LYS A 99 -4.60 -3.35 17.10
N ASP A 100 -4.66 -2.33 17.95
CA ASP A 100 -4.52 -2.46 19.41
C ASP A 100 -5.86 -2.79 20.12
N SER A 101 -7.02 -2.53 19.47
CA SER A 101 -8.35 -2.71 20.08
C SER A 101 -9.04 -4.03 19.74
N ASP A 102 -8.70 -4.65 18.61
CA ASP A 102 -9.54 -5.67 18.00
C ASP A 102 -8.91 -7.06 18.15
N ASN A 103 -9.58 -7.95 18.90
CA ASN A 103 -9.35 -9.40 18.87
C ASN A 103 -9.86 -10.03 17.55
N ASP A 104 -9.95 -9.23 16.49
CA ASP A 104 -10.78 -9.51 15.32
C ASP A 104 -9.91 -10.00 14.15
N THR A 105 -10.07 -11.29 13.87
CA THR A 105 -9.34 -12.07 12.86
C THR A 105 -9.88 -11.87 11.44
N VAL A 106 -10.62 -10.79 11.17
CA VAL A 106 -11.12 -10.51 9.81
C VAL A 106 -10.02 -9.82 9.01
N LYS A 107 -9.46 -10.53 8.03
CA LYS A 107 -8.58 -9.95 7.01
C LYS A 107 -9.41 -8.96 6.17
N GLY A 108 -8.95 -7.71 6.07
CA GLY A 108 -9.48 -6.66 5.21
C GLY A 108 -8.35 -6.04 4.37
N PHE A 109 -8.63 -5.03 3.55
CA PHE A 109 -7.67 -4.44 2.59
C PHE A 109 -6.43 -3.83 3.24
N ASP A 110 -5.24 -4.09 2.75
CA ASP A 110 -3.98 -3.62 3.35
C ASP A 110 -3.88 -2.09 3.49
N CYS A 111 -4.58 -1.31 2.66
CA CYS A 111 -4.73 0.13 2.86
C CYS A 111 -6.13 0.65 2.46
N VAL A 112 -6.52 1.80 3.01
CA VAL A 112 -7.77 2.49 2.69
C VAL A 112 -7.48 3.97 2.52
N HIS A 113 -7.57 4.45 1.28
CA HIS A 113 -7.24 5.80 0.89
C HIS A 113 -8.34 6.41 0.02
N LEU A 114 -8.34 7.73 -0.09
CA LEU A 114 -9.21 8.48 -0.99
C LEU A 114 -8.37 9.23 -2.00
N VAL A 115 -8.76 9.16 -3.27
CA VAL A 115 -8.18 9.95 -4.36
C VAL A 115 -9.28 10.86 -4.89
N GLU A 116 -8.94 12.13 -5.11
CA GLU A 116 -9.81 13.09 -5.80
C GLU A 116 -9.35 13.21 -7.24
N SER A 117 -10.22 12.89 -8.20
CA SER A 117 -9.94 13.02 -9.63
C SER A 117 -11.12 13.73 -10.30
N ASP A 118 -10.85 14.84 -10.98
CA ASP A 118 -11.84 15.60 -11.76
C ASP A 118 -13.11 16.01 -10.96
N GLY A 119 -12.95 16.30 -9.67
CA GLY A 119 -14.06 16.68 -8.78
C GLY A 119 -14.90 15.50 -8.27
N GLU A 120 -14.51 14.28 -8.63
CA GLU A 120 -15.08 13.03 -8.15
C GLU A 120 -14.13 12.36 -7.15
N ILE A 121 -14.70 11.59 -6.22
CA ILE A 121 -13.92 10.80 -5.26
C ILE A 121 -13.87 9.33 -5.68
N GLU A 122 -12.70 8.74 -5.49
CA GLU A 122 -12.46 7.31 -5.56
C GLU A 122 -12.00 6.80 -4.20
N LEU A 123 -12.52 5.64 -3.80
CA LEU A 123 -12.05 4.94 -2.62
C LEU A 123 -11.07 3.84 -3.05
N TRP A 124 -9.82 4.01 -2.62
CA TRP A 124 -8.72 3.11 -2.92
C TRP A 124 -8.57 2.07 -1.81
N LEU A 125 -8.84 0.81 -2.14
CA LEU A 125 -8.84 -0.33 -1.24
C LEU A 125 -7.70 -1.27 -1.62
N GLY A 126 -6.53 -1.08 -1.01
CA GLY A 126 -5.29 -1.66 -1.52
C GLY A 126 -4.96 -3.08 -1.06
N GLU A 127 -4.19 -3.78 -1.87
CA GLU A 127 -3.68 -5.12 -1.61
C GLU A 127 -2.18 -5.19 -1.87
N VAL A 128 -1.41 -5.80 -0.97
CA VAL A 128 0.03 -5.98 -1.13
C VAL A 128 0.47 -7.43 -0.98
N LYS A 129 1.40 -7.83 -1.86
CA LYS A 129 2.23 -9.02 -1.67
C LYS A 129 3.70 -8.63 -1.57
N TYR A 130 4.16 -8.52 -0.33
CA TYR A 130 5.57 -8.28 -0.03
C TYR A 130 6.39 -9.58 -0.15
N TYR A 131 6.65 -10.02 -1.38
CA TYR A 131 7.13 -11.36 -1.71
C TYR A 131 8.54 -11.33 -2.31
N LYS A 132 9.13 -12.53 -2.50
CA LYS A 132 10.40 -12.68 -3.24
C LYS A 132 10.18 -13.09 -4.70
N SER A 133 9.03 -13.70 -4.99
CA SER A 133 8.73 -14.32 -6.27
C SER A 133 7.46 -13.67 -6.81
N LEU A 134 7.59 -13.05 -7.98
CA LEU A 134 6.47 -12.37 -8.63
C LEU A 134 5.35 -13.36 -9.00
N SER A 135 5.67 -14.56 -9.49
CA SER A 135 4.65 -15.56 -9.83
C SER A 135 3.81 -15.96 -8.62
N ARG A 136 4.43 -16.23 -7.46
CA ARG A 136 3.69 -16.53 -6.23
C ARG A 136 2.89 -15.32 -5.74
N ALA A 137 3.44 -14.11 -5.87
CA ALA A 137 2.73 -12.89 -5.52
C ALA A 137 1.46 -12.72 -6.37
N ILE A 138 1.55 -12.95 -7.69
CA ILE A 138 0.41 -12.91 -8.61
C ILE A 138 -0.62 -13.98 -8.23
N THR A 139 -0.20 -15.24 -8.05
CA THR A 139 -1.14 -16.33 -7.70
C THR A 139 -1.91 -16.03 -6.41
N ASP A 140 -1.22 -15.62 -5.36
CA ASP A 140 -1.84 -15.39 -4.06
C ASP A 140 -2.77 -14.16 -4.10
N VAL A 141 -2.35 -13.05 -4.73
CA VAL A 141 -3.19 -11.85 -4.79
C VAL A 141 -4.42 -12.04 -5.65
N VAL A 142 -4.33 -12.74 -6.78
CA VAL A 142 -5.48 -13.00 -7.65
C VAL A 142 -6.55 -13.81 -6.90
N ALA A 143 -6.13 -14.80 -6.11
CA ALA A 143 -7.05 -15.57 -5.26
C ALA A 143 -7.72 -14.69 -4.18
N GLU A 144 -6.98 -13.76 -3.57
CA GLU A 144 -7.53 -12.84 -2.57
C GLU A 144 -8.47 -11.80 -3.19
N LEU A 145 -8.12 -11.23 -4.33
CA LEU A 145 -8.94 -10.26 -5.08
C LEU A 145 -10.33 -10.82 -5.37
N LYS A 146 -10.43 -12.08 -5.82
CA LYS A 146 -11.72 -12.75 -6.08
C LYS A 146 -12.60 -12.85 -4.82
N ASN A 147 -11.99 -12.99 -3.65
CA ASN A 147 -12.72 -13.01 -2.37
C ASN A 147 -13.11 -11.59 -1.92
N HIS A 148 -12.24 -10.61 -2.12
CA HIS A 148 -12.43 -9.25 -1.61
C HIS A 148 -13.47 -8.45 -2.39
N VAL A 149 -13.76 -8.82 -3.64
CA VAL A 149 -14.84 -8.20 -4.43
C VAL A 149 -16.21 -8.85 -4.24
N ALA A 150 -16.29 -9.92 -3.43
CA ALA A 150 -17.55 -10.56 -3.11
C ALA A 150 -18.44 -9.61 -2.30
N ALA A 151 -19.73 -9.53 -2.66
CA ALA A 151 -20.68 -8.58 -2.08
C ALA A 151 -20.71 -8.59 -0.54
N GLY A 152 -20.72 -9.78 0.06
CA GLY A 152 -20.73 -9.93 1.52
C GLY A 152 -19.43 -9.48 2.18
N PHE A 153 -18.29 -9.62 1.50
CA PHE A 153 -17.01 -9.11 2.00
C PHE A 153 -17.00 -7.58 1.97
N LEU A 154 -17.30 -6.98 0.81
CA LEU A 154 -17.33 -5.52 0.64
C LEU A 154 -18.24 -4.85 1.66
N ARG A 155 -19.47 -5.35 1.85
CA ARG A 155 -20.41 -4.76 2.82
C ARG A 155 -19.88 -4.78 4.26
N ARG A 156 -19.23 -5.87 4.69
CA ARG A 156 -18.60 -5.92 6.01
C ARG A 156 -17.44 -4.95 6.13
N GLU A 157 -16.62 -4.88 5.09
CA GLU A 157 -15.46 -3.99 5.06
C GLU A 157 -15.89 -2.51 5.07
N PHE A 158 -16.96 -2.15 4.37
CA PHE A 158 -17.50 -0.79 4.40
C PHE A 158 -17.97 -0.34 5.79
N ILE A 159 -18.61 -1.25 6.55
CA ILE A 159 -18.98 -0.99 7.94
C ILE A 159 -17.71 -0.79 8.79
N ALA A 160 -16.70 -1.64 8.60
CA ALA A 160 -15.43 -1.51 9.32
C ALA A 160 -14.71 -0.20 9.01
N ILE A 161 -14.67 0.21 7.73
CA ILE A 161 -14.08 1.47 7.28
C ILE A 161 -14.81 2.65 7.90
N THR A 162 -16.13 2.73 7.74
CA THR A 162 -16.93 3.88 8.20
C THR A 162 -16.86 4.10 9.71
N ASN A 163 -16.75 3.03 10.50
CA ASN A 163 -16.55 3.10 11.95
C ASN A 163 -15.15 3.58 12.37
N LYS A 164 -14.17 3.48 11.46
CA LYS A 164 -12.75 3.79 11.71
C LYS A 164 -12.31 5.14 11.11
N LEU A 165 -13.21 5.87 10.45
CA LEU A 165 -12.95 7.21 9.94
C LEU A 165 -12.80 8.20 11.09
N ASP A 166 -11.79 9.05 10.99
CA ASP A 166 -11.55 10.12 11.96
C ASP A 166 -12.59 11.25 11.76
N ALA A 167 -13.28 11.65 12.84
CA ALA A 167 -14.34 12.65 12.75
C ALA A 167 -13.84 14.04 12.30
N ALA A 168 -12.55 14.35 12.49
CA ALA A 168 -11.96 15.62 12.06
C ALA A 168 -11.51 15.61 10.58
N TRP A 169 -11.52 14.46 9.91
CA TRP A 169 -11.14 14.38 8.50
C TRP A 169 -12.24 14.92 7.59
N ALA A 170 -11.88 15.84 6.70
CA ALA A 170 -12.83 16.60 5.88
C ALA A 170 -13.74 15.72 5.00
N HIS A 171 -13.26 14.55 4.57
CA HIS A 171 -14.00 13.64 3.69
C HIS A 171 -14.81 12.57 4.43
N THR A 172 -14.84 12.58 5.77
CA THR A 172 -15.51 11.53 6.56
C THR A 172 -16.97 11.33 6.20
N GLU A 173 -17.75 12.41 6.10
CA GLU A 173 -19.16 12.30 5.74
C GLU A 173 -19.36 11.91 4.27
N THR A 174 -18.49 12.38 3.36
CA THR A 174 -18.52 11.99 1.95
C THR A 174 -18.29 10.49 1.77
N VAL A 175 -17.29 9.92 2.47
CA VAL A 175 -17.00 8.48 2.42
C VAL A 175 -18.11 7.67 3.07
N LYS A 176 -18.69 8.11 4.20
CA LYS A 176 -19.87 7.45 4.79
C LYS A 176 -21.06 7.41 3.85
N GLN A 177 -21.32 8.51 3.13
CA GLN A 177 -22.40 8.57 2.15
C GLN A 177 -22.12 7.66 0.94
N LEU A 178 -20.87 7.62 0.46
CA LEU A 178 -20.45 6.71 -0.61
C LEU A 178 -20.67 5.25 -0.21
N LEU A 179 -20.31 4.88 1.02
CA LEU A 179 -20.36 3.51 1.52
C LEU A 179 -21.69 3.11 2.18
N HIS A 180 -22.72 3.96 2.07
CA HIS A 180 -24.00 3.77 2.75
C HIS A 180 -24.70 2.47 2.33
N GLU A 181 -25.36 1.79 3.27
CA GLU A 181 -26.00 0.48 3.03
C GLU A 181 -27.12 0.52 1.96
N HIS A 182 -27.78 1.66 1.82
CA HIS A 182 -28.83 1.89 0.81
C HIS A 182 -28.31 2.20 -0.59
N ARG A 183 -27.02 2.51 -0.79
CA ARG A 183 -26.44 2.59 -2.14
C ARG A 183 -26.21 1.20 -2.68
N THR A 184 -26.46 1.01 -3.97
CA THR A 184 -26.24 -0.30 -4.61
C THR A 184 -24.75 -0.62 -4.65
N LEU A 185 -24.38 -1.90 -4.65
CA LEU A 185 -22.96 -2.26 -4.77
C LEU A 185 -22.40 -1.87 -6.13
N ASP A 186 -23.24 -1.84 -7.17
CA ASP A 186 -22.82 -1.48 -8.52
C ASP A 186 -22.39 0.01 -8.57
N GLU A 187 -23.20 0.92 -8.01
CA GLU A 187 -22.82 2.34 -7.89
C GLU A 187 -21.56 2.55 -7.04
N ILE A 188 -21.36 1.74 -5.99
CA ILE A 188 -20.17 1.87 -5.14
C ILE A 188 -18.94 1.37 -5.90
N ARG A 189 -19.04 0.24 -6.60
CA ARG A 189 -17.94 -0.38 -7.36
C ARG A 189 -17.36 0.54 -8.42
N ASP A 190 -18.19 1.35 -9.06
CA ASP A 190 -17.75 2.38 -10.01
C ASP A 190 -16.80 3.41 -9.39
N ARG A 191 -16.78 3.53 -8.05
CA ARG A 191 -15.91 4.42 -7.28
C ARG A 191 -14.81 3.69 -6.52
N LEU A 192 -14.68 2.38 -6.70
CA LEU A 192 -13.63 1.59 -6.06
C LEU A 192 -12.45 1.38 -7.01
N VAL A 193 -11.26 1.66 -6.50
CA VAL A 193 -10.01 1.26 -7.13
C VAL A 193 -9.27 0.34 -6.16
N ILE A 194 -8.75 -0.78 -6.65
CA ILE A 194 -7.86 -1.63 -5.87
C ILE A 194 -6.44 -1.45 -6.41
N PRO A 195 -5.58 -0.67 -5.73
CA PRO A 195 -4.15 -0.67 -6.00
C PRO A 195 -3.55 -2.00 -5.52
N VAL A 196 -2.97 -2.75 -6.45
CA VAL A 196 -2.35 -4.05 -6.19
C VAL A 196 -0.84 -3.90 -6.26
N MET A 197 -0.16 -3.89 -5.11
CA MET A 197 1.29 -3.77 -5.06
C MET A 197 1.99 -5.11 -4.89
N LEU A 198 2.85 -5.47 -5.84
CA LEU A 198 3.65 -6.69 -5.79
C LEU A 198 5.13 -6.34 -5.72
N THR A 199 5.78 -6.83 -4.66
CA THR A 199 7.24 -6.77 -4.55
C THR A 199 7.85 -8.13 -4.80
N TYR A 200 9.07 -8.15 -5.34
CA TYR A 200 9.80 -9.39 -5.60
C TYR A 200 11.30 -9.14 -5.73
N ASP A 201 12.11 -10.17 -5.54
CA ASP A 201 13.56 -10.10 -5.77
C ASP A 201 13.77 -10.12 -7.30
N SER A 202 14.28 -9.03 -7.86
CA SER A 202 14.46 -8.84 -9.30
C SER A 202 15.89 -9.14 -9.71
N GLY A 203 16.05 -10.09 -10.64
CA GLY A 203 17.33 -10.37 -11.26
C GLY A 203 17.86 -9.16 -12.03
N THR A 204 16.97 -8.39 -12.67
CA THR A 204 17.34 -7.17 -13.39
C THR A 204 17.91 -6.12 -12.45
N VAL A 205 17.23 -5.83 -11.33
CA VAL A 205 17.72 -4.86 -10.34
C VAL A 205 19.06 -5.30 -9.74
N ALA A 206 19.21 -6.60 -9.43
CA ALA A 206 20.44 -7.14 -8.85
C ALA A 206 21.64 -7.15 -9.82
N ALA A 207 21.39 -7.17 -11.14
CA ALA A 207 22.43 -7.23 -12.17
C ALA A 207 22.94 -5.85 -12.61
N HIS A 208 22.33 -4.76 -12.14
CA HIS A 208 22.69 -3.40 -12.53
C HIS A 208 23.16 -2.58 -11.32
N SER A 209 23.85 -1.48 -11.61
CA SER A 209 24.45 -0.58 -10.62
C SER A 209 24.18 0.90 -10.91
N VAL A 210 23.54 1.20 -12.04
CA VAL A 210 23.19 2.55 -12.50
C VAL A 210 21.86 2.52 -13.25
N ASN A 211 21.12 3.65 -13.24
CA ASN A 211 19.87 3.80 -13.97
C ASN A 211 20.11 4.32 -15.40
N ASP A 212 20.75 3.50 -16.22
CA ASP A 212 21.00 3.77 -17.63
C ASP A 212 19.91 3.16 -18.55
N GLU A 213 20.06 3.34 -19.87
CA GLU A 213 19.11 2.83 -20.85
C GLU A 213 19.04 1.30 -20.86
N ALA A 214 20.16 0.62 -20.63
CA ALA A 214 20.20 -0.84 -20.57
C ALA A 214 19.37 -1.37 -19.39
N TYR A 215 19.53 -0.76 -18.21
CA TYR A 215 18.72 -1.05 -17.04
C TYR A 215 17.23 -0.78 -17.30
N ARG A 216 16.90 0.40 -17.86
CA ARG A 216 15.51 0.78 -18.14
C ARG A 216 14.84 -0.20 -19.10
N SER A 217 15.52 -0.54 -20.19
CA SER A 217 15.02 -1.49 -21.18
C SER A 217 14.79 -2.89 -20.57
N ALA A 218 15.77 -3.39 -19.80
CA ALA A 218 15.66 -4.68 -19.12
C ALA A 218 14.53 -4.69 -18.09
N LEU A 219 14.40 -3.62 -17.30
CA LEU A 219 13.36 -3.51 -16.28
C LEU A 219 11.98 -3.43 -16.93
N THR A 220 11.83 -2.62 -17.98
CA THR A 220 10.59 -2.54 -18.77
C THR A 220 10.18 -3.91 -19.28
N ALA A 221 11.10 -4.67 -19.88
CA ALA A 221 10.81 -6.02 -20.34
C ALA A 221 10.35 -6.95 -19.20
N GLU A 222 11.02 -6.89 -18.05
CA GLU A 222 10.68 -7.69 -16.86
C GLU A 222 9.28 -7.35 -16.32
N VAL A 223 8.98 -6.07 -16.11
CA VAL A 223 7.70 -5.62 -15.55
C VAL A 223 6.56 -5.81 -16.55
N THR A 224 6.79 -5.64 -17.86
CA THR A 224 5.80 -5.96 -18.90
C THR A 224 5.47 -7.45 -18.92
N ALA A 225 6.47 -8.33 -18.78
CA ALA A 225 6.21 -9.77 -18.68
C ALA A 225 5.41 -10.13 -17.41
N GLY A 226 5.69 -9.45 -16.28
CA GLY A 226 4.91 -9.57 -15.05
C GLY A 226 3.47 -9.08 -15.21
N TRP A 227 3.31 -7.94 -15.86
CA TRP A 227 2.01 -7.32 -16.14
C TRP A 227 1.13 -8.20 -17.01
N THR A 228 1.66 -8.74 -18.12
CA THR A 228 0.92 -9.67 -18.98
C THR A 228 0.45 -10.91 -18.22
N LYS A 229 1.29 -11.46 -17.32
CA LYS A 229 0.91 -12.61 -16.49
C LYS A 229 -0.19 -12.27 -15.49
N PHE A 230 -0.13 -11.08 -14.89
CA PHE A 230 -1.16 -10.62 -13.97
C PHE A 230 -2.49 -10.39 -14.70
N ALA A 231 -2.45 -9.64 -15.81
CA ALA A 231 -3.62 -9.36 -16.64
C ALA A 231 -4.31 -10.65 -17.12
N ALA A 232 -3.53 -11.64 -17.57
CA ALA A 232 -4.07 -12.93 -18.02
C ALA A 232 -4.69 -13.79 -16.89
N ALA A 233 -4.45 -13.46 -15.63
CA ALA A 233 -4.99 -14.16 -14.47
C ALA A 233 -6.24 -13.47 -13.87
N ILE A 234 -6.53 -12.25 -14.32
CA ILE A 234 -7.72 -11.48 -13.93
C ILE A 234 -8.81 -11.76 -14.97
N ASP A 235 -10.04 -11.87 -14.50
CA ASP A 235 -11.21 -12.07 -15.36
C ASP A 235 -11.51 -10.75 -16.12
N ASP A 236 -11.86 -10.81 -17.40
CA ASP A 236 -12.07 -9.61 -18.25
C ASP A 236 -13.18 -8.68 -17.70
N ASP A 237 -14.14 -9.22 -16.96
CA ASP A 237 -15.28 -8.55 -16.35
C ASP A 237 -15.08 -8.27 -14.85
N PHE A 238 -13.83 -8.10 -14.40
CA PHE A 238 -13.52 -7.84 -13.00
C PHE A 238 -14.32 -6.62 -12.48
N PRO A 239 -15.05 -6.74 -11.35
CA PRO A 239 -16.14 -5.83 -11.00
C PRO A 239 -15.70 -4.47 -10.44
N VAL A 240 -14.40 -4.20 -10.37
CA VAL A 240 -13.82 -2.95 -9.85
C VAL A 240 -12.56 -2.61 -10.62
N THR A 241 -12.17 -1.34 -10.63
CA THR A 241 -10.93 -0.91 -11.26
C THR A 241 -9.72 -1.46 -10.50
N LEU A 242 -8.80 -2.10 -11.20
CA LEU A 242 -7.52 -2.53 -10.64
C LEU A 242 -6.42 -1.59 -11.14
N HIS A 243 -5.43 -1.30 -10.28
CA HIS A 243 -4.21 -0.62 -10.68
C HIS A 243 -2.99 -1.41 -10.19
N LEU A 244 -2.20 -1.97 -11.10
CA LEU A 244 -1.04 -2.79 -10.74
C LEU A 244 0.18 -1.93 -10.46
N ILE A 245 0.78 -2.10 -9.28
CA ILE A 245 2.04 -1.47 -8.88
C ILE A 245 3.10 -2.57 -8.74
N LEU A 246 4.10 -2.58 -9.61
CA LEU A 246 5.24 -3.49 -9.48
C LEU A 246 6.42 -2.77 -8.85
N VAL A 247 6.98 -3.35 -7.79
CA VAL A 247 8.17 -2.83 -7.08
C VAL A 247 9.26 -3.90 -7.10
N PRO A 248 10.09 -3.95 -8.15
CA PRO A 248 11.20 -4.88 -8.26
C PRO A 248 12.30 -4.49 -7.26
N LEU A 249 12.76 -5.44 -6.44
CA LEU A 249 13.73 -5.19 -5.36
C LEU A 249 15.09 -5.81 -5.68
N ALA A 250 16.18 -5.16 -5.26
CA ALA A 250 17.50 -5.80 -5.29
C ALA A 250 17.57 -6.99 -4.32
N SER A 251 17.02 -6.82 -3.11
CA SER A 251 16.89 -7.88 -2.11
C SER A 251 15.84 -7.53 -1.07
N LYS A 252 14.72 -8.24 -1.08
CA LYS A 252 13.69 -8.16 -0.03
C LYS A 252 14.28 -8.41 1.35
N LYS A 253 15.23 -9.35 1.46
CA LYS A 253 15.86 -9.68 2.76
C LYS A 253 16.59 -8.45 3.31
N GLN A 254 17.40 -7.80 2.47
CA GLN A 254 18.12 -6.59 2.86
C GLN A 254 17.16 -5.47 3.24
N LEU A 255 16.16 -5.20 2.40
CA LEU A 255 15.17 -4.15 2.65
C LEU A 255 14.40 -4.38 3.95
N THR A 256 13.98 -5.62 4.21
CA THR A 256 13.32 -6.00 5.47
C THR A 256 14.22 -5.76 6.68
N ASN A 257 15.51 -6.11 6.60
CA ASN A 257 16.45 -5.87 7.68
C ASN A 257 16.63 -4.37 7.96
N LEU A 258 16.72 -3.55 6.92
CA LEU A 258 16.83 -2.09 7.04
C LEU A 258 15.58 -1.49 7.69
N PHE A 259 14.39 -1.95 7.30
CA PHE A 259 13.15 -1.53 7.93
C PHE A 259 13.10 -1.89 9.42
N HIS A 260 13.52 -3.10 9.80
CA HIS A 260 13.62 -3.49 11.21
C HIS A 260 14.59 -2.60 11.98
N GLN A 261 15.80 -2.38 11.46
CA GLN A 261 16.81 -1.53 12.09
C GLN A 261 16.30 -0.10 12.28
N ARG A 262 15.64 0.45 11.26
CA ARG A 262 15.06 1.80 11.33
C ARG A 262 13.98 1.88 12.40
N LEU A 263 13.04 0.94 12.41
CA LEU A 263 11.97 0.93 13.41
C LEU A 263 12.50 0.76 14.83
N GLU A 264 13.54 -0.05 15.02
CA GLU A 264 14.22 -0.22 16.30
C GLU A 264 14.83 1.08 16.81
N VAL A 265 15.41 1.90 15.94
CA VAL A 265 15.91 3.24 16.32
C VAL A 265 14.75 4.17 16.67
N TRP A 266 13.72 4.19 15.83
CA TRP A 266 12.63 5.16 15.93
C TRP A 266 11.71 4.96 17.15
N LYS A 267 11.57 3.73 17.65
CA LYS A 267 10.79 3.49 18.88
C LYS A 267 11.45 4.08 20.14
N HIS A 268 12.72 4.47 20.05
CA HIS A 268 13.51 5.08 21.13
C HIS A 268 13.87 6.56 20.88
N LEU A 269 13.24 7.20 19.88
CA LEU A 269 13.37 8.63 19.58
C LEU A 269 13.11 9.55 20.80
#